data_AF-A0A6A6ZLF7-F1
#
_entry.id   AF-A0A6A6ZLF7-F1
#
_cell.length_a   1.000
_cell.length_b   1.000
_cell.length_c   1.000
_cell.angle_alpha   90.00
_cell.angle_beta   90.00
_cell.angle_gamma   90.00
#
_symmetry.space_group_name_H-M   'P 1'
#
loop_
_entity.id
_entity.type
_entity.pdbx_description
1 polymer ?
#
loop_
_entity_poly.entity_id
_entity_poly.type
_entity_poly.pdbx_seq_one_letter_code
_entity_poly.pdbx_strand_id
1 'polypeptide(L)'
;MNDIVPKVAPVEQTALVEFVRKLQQQKVIDPATGDQLRFDQDYDKPVWTEVPNLGINVADYWNFDPNEDSSDPEEEGKYYNQVAFLAQLTSSPANFVPNPEKTTGPFDFSLYALRDFRSAFEHTAEPRAPNTVLLHSVSLWMIYATDRLWANVQAKRDHRHKSSNSNPAKEGDAYLKQKKNWVGFNKERWDIWVKGLNEGREVEDEQTRALVERALEEVKRVEDQGWRLEEDEKFA
;
A
#
# COMPACT_ATOMS: atom_id res chain seq x y z
N MET A 1 6.19 16.95 -4.12
CA MET A 1 6.12 15.87 -3.11
C MET A 1 7.44 15.15 -3.00
N ASN A 2 8.02 14.81 -4.15
CA ASN A 2 9.33 14.18 -4.35
C ASN A 2 10.48 14.73 -3.49
N ASP A 3 10.57 16.05 -3.30
CA ASP A 3 11.66 16.66 -2.52
C ASP A 3 11.36 16.87 -1.03
N ILE A 4 10.09 16.67 -0.63
CA ILE A 4 9.57 17.01 0.70
C ILE A 4 9.30 15.74 1.52
N VAL A 5 8.55 14.79 0.96
CA VAL A 5 8.19 13.54 1.64
C VAL A 5 9.41 12.79 2.17
N PRO A 6 10.52 12.65 1.42
CA PRO A 6 11.68 11.91 1.90
C PRO A 6 12.39 12.56 3.10
N LYS A 7 12.08 13.82 3.43
CA LYS A 7 12.70 14.61 4.50
C LYS A 7 11.81 14.76 5.74
N VAL A 8 10.57 14.24 5.70
CA VAL A 8 9.60 14.38 6.78
C VAL A 8 9.34 13.00 7.39
N ALA A 9 9.54 12.89 8.70
CA ALA A 9 9.39 11.63 9.41
C ALA A 9 7.94 11.12 9.35
N PRO A 10 7.70 9.79 9.35
CA PRO A 10 6.37 9.21 9.13
C PRO A 10 5.25 9.80 9.99
N VAL A 11 5.55 10.02 11.27
CA VAL A 11 4.60 10.53 12.27
C VAL A 11 4.23 12.01 12.06
N GLU A 12 5.02 12.75 11.29
CA GLU A 12 4.81 14.18 11.00
C GLU A 12 4.13 14.40 9.64
N GLN A 13 3.92 13.32 8.86
CA GLN A 13 3.38 13.41 7.51
C GLN A 13 1.87 13.65 7.45
N THR A 14 1.15 13.58 8.57
CA THR A 14 -0.32 13.79 8.60
C THR A 14 -0.72 15.11 7.94
N ALA A 15 0.04 16.20 8.16
CA ALA A 15 -0.23 17.49 7.53
C ALA A 15 -0.05 17.46 6.00
N LEU A 16 0.91 16.69 5.49
CA LEU A 16 1.14 16.49 4.05
C LEU A 16 0.02 15.67 3.42
N VAL A 17 -0.39 14.59 4.08
CA VAL A 17 -1.52 13.73 3.66
C VAL A 17 -2.80 14.58 3.56
N GLU A 18 -3.05 15.39 4.58
CA GLU A 18 -4.20 16.31 4.61
C GLU A 18 -4.13 17.39 3.53
N PHE A 19 -2.94 17.94 3.27
CA PHE A 19 -2.74 18.90 2.18
C PHE A 19 -3.08 18.28 0.83
N VAL A 20 -2.57 17.09 0.53
CA VAL A 20 -2.84 16.38 -0.73
C VAL A 20 -4.32 16.03 -0.86
N ARG A 21 -4.97 15.61 0.23
CA ARG A 21 -6.42 15.36 0.26
C ARG A 21 -7.23 16.62 -0.05
N LYS A 22 -6.89 17.75 0.56
CA LYS A 22 -7.58 19.03 0.29
C LYS A 22 -7.36 19.52 -1.13
N LEU A 23 -6.17 19.30 -1.67
CA LEU A 23 -5.84 19.61 -3.06
C LEU A 23 -6.71 18.78 -4.00
N GLN A 24 -6.89 17.48 -3.73
CA GLN A 24 -7.71 16.59 -4.55
C GLN A 24 -9.19 17.01 -4.63
N GLN A 25 -9.69 17.71 -3.63
CA GLN A 25 -11.05 18.23 -3.61
C GLN A 25 -11.22 19.51 -4.45
N GLN A 26 -10.13 20.13 -4.91
CA GLN A 26 -10.19 21.37 -5.70
C GLN A 26 -10.62 21.11 -7.14
N LYS A 27 -11.55 21.93 -7.62
CA LYS A 27 -11.92 21.99 -9.04
C LYS A 27 -11.34 23.27 -9.63
N VAL A 28 -10.38 23.12 -10.54
CA VAL A 28 -9.88 24.23 -11.34
C VAL A 28 -10.70 24.29 -12.60
N ILE A 29 -11.30 25.44 -12.88
CA ILE A 29 -12.12 25.67 -14.07
C ILE A 29 -11.28 26.48 -15.06
N ASP A 30 -11.23 26.02 -16.31
CA ASP A 30 -10.61 26.78 -17.40
C ASP A 30 -11.51 27.99 -17.72
N PRO A 31 -11.02 29.22 -17.57
CA PRO A 31 -11.82 30.41 -17.82
C PRO A 31 -12.22 30.59 -19.30
N ALA A 32 -11.52 29.95 -20.25
CA ALA A 32 -11.80 30.05 -21.67
C ALA A 32 -12.92 29.10 -22.12
N THR A 33 -12.99 27.88 -21.56
CA THR A 33 -13.98 26.87 -21.94
C THR A 33 -15.12 26.74 -20.94
N GLY A 34 -14.90 27.12 -19.68
CA GLY A 34 -15.83 26.88 -18.57
C GLY A 34 -15.79 25.44 -18.05
N ASP A 35 -14.95 24.58 -18.63
CA ASP A 35 -14.82 23.18 -18.23
C ASP A 35 -13.81 23.00 -17.10
N GLN A 36 -13.92 21.88 -16.37
CA GLN A 36 -12.91 21.52 -15.38
C GLN A 36 -11.58 21.21 -16.09
N LEU A 37 -10.48 21.81 -15.62
CA LEU A 37 -9.15 21.61 -16.15
C LEU A 37 -8.74 20.13 -16.06
N ARG A 38 -8.33 19.58 -17.19
CA ARG A 38 -7.91 18.19 -17.34
C ARG A 38 -6.42 18.09 -17.63
N PHE A 39 -5.86 16.98 -17.19
CA PHE A 39 -4.47 16.60 -17.36
C PHE A 39 -4.31 15.88 -18.68
N ASP A 40 -3.68 16.58 -19.62
CA ASP A 40 -3.34 16.13 -20.97
C ASP A 40 -4.55 15.61 -21.79
N GLN A 41 -4.44 15.65 -23.11
CA GLN A 41 -5.44 15.09 -24.02
C GLN A 41 -5.46 13.55 -23.96
N ASP A 42 -4.32 12.93 -23.64
CA ASP A 42 -4.18 11.46 -23.66
C ASP A 42 -4.77 10.77 -22.42
N TYR A 43 -4.71 11.41 -21.25
CA TYR A 43 -5.24 10.86 -20.00
C TYR A 43 -6.65 11.37 -19.67
N ASP A 44 -7.01 12.56 -20.15
CA ASP A 44 -8.32 13.20 -19.97
C ASP A 44 -8.83 13.20 -18.51
N LYS A 45 -7.92 13.28 -17.54
CA LYS A 45 -8.26 13.20 -16.09
C LYS A 45 -8.28 14.58 -15.44
N PRO A 46 -9.23 14.91 -14.56
CA PRO A 46 -9.18 16.20 -13.86
C PRO A 46 -7.91 16.33 -13.01
N VAL A 47 -7.18 17.46 -13.19
CA VAL A 47 -5.79 17.63 -12.70
C VAL A 47 -5.61 17.37 -11.21
N TRP A 48 -6.58 17.79 -10.38
CA TRP A 48 -6.50 17.59 -8.94
C TRP A 48 -7.36 16.44 -8.43
N THR A 49 -8.54 16.22 -9.02
CA THR A 49 -9.46 15.18 -8.51
C THR A 49 -8.92 13.76 -8.65
N GLU A 50 -8.18 13.50 -9.72
CA GLU A 50 -7.59 12.18 -10.00
C GLU A 50 -6.08 12.13 -9.72
N VAL A 51 -5.48 13.26 -9.30
CA VAL A 51 -4.05 13.44 -9.00
C VAL A 51 -3.09 12.66 -9.95
N PRO A 52 -3.25 12.74 -11.28
CA PRO A 52 -2.55 11.85 -12.23
C PRO A 52 -1.02 11.90 -12.11
N ASN A 53 -0.45 13.09 -11.89
CA ASN A 53 0.99 13.26 -11.68
C ASN A 53 1.50 12.58 -10.41
N LEU A 54 0.70 12.47 -9.35
CA LEU A 54 1.14 11.78 -8.14
C LEU A 54 1.38 10.30 -8.42
N GLY A 55 0.47 9.65 -9.16
CA GLY A 55 0.62 8.25 -9.54
C GLY A 55 1.87 7.99 -10.39
N ILE A 56 2.17 8.89 -11.34
CA ILE A 56 3.40 8.81 -12.16
C ILE A 56 4.65 8.90 -11.27
N ASN A 57 4.71 9.88 -10.38
CA ASN A 57 5.84 10.02 -9.47
C ASN A 57 6.01 8.78 -8.57
N VAL A 58 4.91 8.23 -8.05
CA VAL A 58 4.95 7.01 -7.23
C VAL A 58 5.48 5.81 -8.03
N ALA A 59 5.09 5.68 -9.31
CA ALA A 59 5.60 4.63 -10.18
C ALA A 59 7.12 4.74 -10.41
N ASP A 60 7.63 5.95 -10.60
CA ASP A 60 9.07 6.20 -10.77
C ASP A 60 9.87 5.80 -9.52
N TYR A 61 9.33 6.07 -8.32
CA TYR A 61 9.96 5.69 -7.05
C TYR A 61 10.03 4.18 -6.83
N TRP A 62 9.02 3.45 -7.30
CA TRP A 62 8.97 2.00 -7.11
C TRP A 62 9.90 1.20 -8.03
N ASN A 63 10.80 1.91 -8.72
CA ASN A 63 11.98 1.33 -9.38
C ASN A 63 13.16 1.15 -8.42
N PHE A 64 13.10 1.65 -7.19
CA PHE A 64 14.06 1.26 -6.13
C PHE A 64 13.93 -0.25 -5.85
N ASP A 65 15.05 -0.98 -5.86
CA ASP A 65 15.07 -2.39 -5.50
C ASP A 65 15.54 -2.56 -4.05
N PRO A 66 14.62 -2.78 -3.09
CA PRO A 66 14.99 -3.01 -1.69
C PRO A 66 15.71 -4.36 -1.45
N ASN A 67 15.89 -5.18 -2.50
CA ASN A 67 16.70 -6.40 -2.46
C ASN A 67 18.14 -6.19 -2.93
N GLU A 68 18.45 -5.06 -3.57
CA GLU A 68 19.84 -4.69 -3.78
C GLU A 68 20.40 -4.23 -2.41
N ASP A 69 21.59 -4.72 -2.05
CA ASP A 69 22.32 -4.27 -0.86
C ASP A 69 22.72 -2.79 -1.05
N SER A 70 21.75 -1.87 -0.99
CA SER A 70 22.02 -0.46 -0.80
C SER A 70 22.51 -0.29 0.62
N SER A 71 23.82 -0.09 0.76
CA SER A 71 24.45 0.19 2.05
C SER A 71 24.32 1.66 2.46
N ASP A 72 23.37 2.42 1.87
CA ASP A 72 23.13 3.83 2.18
C ASP A 72 21.89 4.01 3.08
N PRO A 73 22.09 4.24 4.39
CA PRO A 73 20.99 4.47 5.33
C PRO A 73 20.15 5.72 5.00
N GLU A 74 20.70 6.69 4.26
CA GLU A 74 19.94 7.87 3.83
C GLU A 74 18.92 7.48 2.76
N GLU A 75 19.28 6.60 1.82
CA GLU A 75 18.35 6.09 0.80
C GLU A 75 17.25 5.23 1.43
N GLU A 76 17.60 4.36 2.38
CA GLU A 76 16.63 3.59 3.16
C GLU A 76 15.65 4.51 3.90
N GLY A 77 16.16 5.54 4.61
CA GLY A 77 15.32 6.49 5.32
C GLY A 77 14.34 7.23 4.41
N LYS A 78 14.80 7.63 3.21
CA LYS A 78 13.95 8.24 2.17
C LYS A 78 12.86 7.27 1.72
N TYR A 79 13.21 6.00 1.49
CA TYR A 79 12.27 4.95 1.11
C TYR A 79 11.22 4.72 2.20
N TYR A 80 11.61 4.59 3.48
CA TYR A 80 10.67 4.43 4.60
C TYR A 80 9.68 5.60 4.72
N ASN A 81 10.17 6.83 4.58
CA ASN A 81 9.33 8.02 4.60
C ASN A 81 8.29 8.00 3.46
N GLN A 82 8.68 7.54 2.27
CA GLN A 82 7.76 7.42 1.14
C GLN A 82 6.72 6.31 1.35
N VAL A 83 7.15 5.14 1.82
CA VAL A 83 6.25 4.02 2.14
C VAL A 83 5.20 4.47 3.15
N ALA A 84 5.61 5.10 4.25
CA ALA A 84 4.68 5.60 5.26
C ALA A 84 3.68 6.62 4.69
N PHE A 85 4.14 7.51 3.82
CA PHE A 85 3.29 8.51 3.20
C PHE A 85 2.21 7.88 2.31
N LEU A 86 2.60 6.90 1.49
CA LEU A 86 1.69 6.18 0.60
C LEU A 86 0.73 5.29 1.38
N ALA A 87 1.17 4.68 2.49
CA ALA A 87 0.31 3.95 3.40
C ALA A 87 -0.76 4.86 4.00
N GLN A 88 -0.38 6.04 4.52
CA GLN A 88 -1.34 7.01 5.06
C GLN A 88 -2.31 7.54 3.98
N LEU A 89 -1.83 7.80 2.76
CA LEU A 89 -2.70 8.16 1.63
C LEU A 89 -3.66 7.03 1.23
N THR A 90 -3.20 5.78 1.27
CA THR A 90 -4.01 4.59 1.00
C THR A 90 -5.15 4.44 2.00
N SER A 91 -4.93 4.82 3.25
CA SER A 91 -5.95 4.86 4.32
C SER A 91 -6.88 6.06 4.25
N SER A 92 -6.65 6.99 3.32
CA SER A 92 -7.46 8.20 3.23
C SER A 92 -8.94 7.86 3.01
N PRO A 93 -9.86 8.54 3.71
CA PRO A 93 -11.30 8.43 3.46
C PRO A 93 -11.70 8.67 1.99
N ALA A 94 -10.87 9.39 1.22
CA ALA A 94 -11.07 9.59 -0.21
C ALA A 94 -11.09 8.30 -1.03
N ASN A 95 -10.56 7.20 -0.48
CA ASN A 95 -10.55 5.90 -1.15
C ASN A 95 -11.82 5.07 -0.94
N PHE A 96 -12.73 5.50 -0.07
CA PHE A 96 -14.05 4.86 0.12
C PHE A 96 -15.01 5.35 -0.98
N VAL A 97 -14.83 4.81 -2.18
CA VAL A 97 -15.68 5.11 -3.34
C VAL A 97 -16.96 4.24 -3.34
N PRO A 98 -18.09 4.70 -3.92
CA PRO A 98 -19.37 3.98 -3.90
C PRO A 98 -19.36 2.58 -4.54
N ASN A 99 -18.35 2.27 -5.36
CA ASN A 99 -18.17 0.95 -5.95
C ASN A 99 -16.69 0.56 -5.91
N PRO A 100 -16.19 0.11 -4.73
CA PRO A 100 -14.77 -0.16 -4.54
C PRO A 100 -14.28 -1.31 -5.42
N GLU A 101 -15.16 -2.22 -5.84
CA GLU A 101 -14.83 -3.32 -6.75
C GLU A 101 -14.52 -2.83 -8.17
N LYS A 102 -15.25 -1.81 -8.65
CA LYS A 102 -15.09 -1.31 -10.03
C LYS A 102 -14.13 -0.14 -10.15
N THR A 103 -14.00 0.65 -9.09
CA THR A 103 -13.24 1.90 -9.09
C THR A 103 -12.29 1.90 -7.91
N THR A 104 -11.01 2.21 -8.15
CA THR A 104 -10.06 2.53 -7.07
C THR A 104 -10.29 3.95 -6.61
N GLY A 105 -9.99 4.22 -5.35
CA GLY A 105 -9.84 5.58 -4.87
C GLY A 105 -8.69 6.32 -5.56
N PRO A 106 -8.68 7.66 -5.52
CA PRO A 106 -7.63 8.48 -6.14
C PRO A 106 -6.25 8.30 -5.49
N PHE A 107 -6.21 7.73 -4.28
CA PHE A 107 -4.99 7.48 -3.51
C PHE A 107 -4.83 6.00 -3.15
N ASP A 108 -5.41 5.09 -3.93
CA ASP A 108 -5.30 3.66 -3.66
C ASP A 108 -3.94 3.12 -4.15
N PHE A 109 -2.93 3.18 -3.27
CA PHE A 109 -1.59 2.64 -3.52
C PHE A 109 -1.43 1.21 -2.98
N SER A 110 -2.53 0.50 -2.68
CA SER A 110 -2.48 -0.84 -2.10
C SER A 110 -1.76 -1.88 -2.97
N LEU A 111 -1.70 -1.69 -4.30
CA LEU A 111 -0.92 -2.56 -5.17
C LEU A 111 0.59 -2.53 -4.84
N TYR A 112 1.09 -1.38 -4.38
CA TYR A 112 2.48 -1.21 -3.97
C TYR A 112 2.76 -1.91 -2.64
N ALA A 113 1.83 -1.82 -1.68
CA ALA A 113 1.88 -2.64 -0.47
C ALA A 113 1.97 -4.13 -0.80
N LEU A 114 1.11 -4.61 -1.70
CA LEU A 114 1.13 -6.01 -2.15
C LEU A 114 2.48 -6.41 -2.77
N ARG A 115 3.12 -5.52 -3.54
CA ARG A 115 4.47 -5.76 -4.07
C ARG A 115 5.49 -5.90 -2.94
N ASP A 116 5.46 -5.05 -1.92
CA ASP A 116 6.37 -5.14 -0.77
C ASP A 116 6.16 -6.42 0.04
N PHE A 117 4.91 -6.77 0.37
CA PHE A 117 4.60 -8.03 1.06
C PHE A 117 5.05 -9.25 0.27
N ARG A 118 4.86 -9.22 -1.07
CA ARG A 118 5.34 -10.29 -1.95
C ARG A 118 6.86 -10.39 -1.93
N SER A 119 7.59 -9.27 -1.95
CA SER A 119 9.05 -9.27 -1.85
C SER A 119 9.52 -9.79 -0.49
N ALA A 120 8.87 -9.37 0.60
CA ALA A 120 9.25 -9.72 1.96
C ALA A 120 8.95 -11.18 2.32
N PHE A 121 7.79 -11.70 1.91
CA PHE A 121 7.24 -12.95 2.47
C PHE A 121 6.89 -14.03 1.42
N GLU A 122 6.99 -13.70 0.13
CA GLU A 122 6.67 -14.65 -0.95
C GLU A 122 7.84 -14.92 -1.90
N HIS A 123 9.01 -14.29 -1.69
CA HIS A 123 10.22 -14.60 -2.45
C HIS A 123 11.09 -15.63 -1.72
N THR A 124 11.46 -16.65 -2.49
CA THR A 124 12.35 -17.79 -2.16
C THR A 124 11.75 -18.90 -1.29
N ALA A 125 12.02 -20.14 -1.73
CA ALA A 125 11.69 -21.36 -1.00
C ALA A 125 12.78 -21.77 0.02
N GLU A 126 13.90 -21.04 0.04
CA GLU A 126 15.00 -21.25 0.98
C GLU A 126 14.99 -20.17 2.06
N PRO A 127 15.34 -20.50 3.32
CA PRO A 127 15.41 -19.50 4.38
C PRO A 127 16.54 -18.52 4.07
N ARG A 128 16.18 -17.27 3.77
CA ARG A 128 17.11 -16.13 3.87
C ARG A 128 16.93 -15.47 5.23
N ALA A 129 18.01 -14.84 5.72
CA ALA A 129 17.86 -13.90 6.81
C ALA A 129 16.79 -12.86 6.41
N PRO A 130 15.90 -12.44 7.33
CA PRO A 130 14.88 -11.46 7.00
C PRO A 130 15.53 -10.19 6.47
N ASN A 131 15.12 -9.72 5.30
CA ASN A 131 15.56 -8.43 4.79
C ASN A 131 14.95 -7.33 5.66
N THR A 132 15.77 -6.68 6.48
CA THR A 132 15.35 -5.66 7.46
C THR A 132 14.66 -4.47 6.78
N VAL A 133 15.13 -4.03 5.61
CA VAL A 133 14.52 -2.94 4.84
C VAL A 133 13.09 -3.29 4.41
N LEU A 134 12.91 -4.50 3.89
CA LEU A 134 11.59 -5.01 3.52
C LEU A 134 10.68 -5.19 4.74
N LEU A 135 11.19 -5.73 5.84
CA LEU A 135 10.44 -5.86 7.09
C LEU A 135 9.99 -4.51 7.65
N HIS A 136 10.85 -3.50 7.60
CA HIS A 136 10.51 -2.14 7.99
C HIS A 136 9.39 -1.59 7.10
N SER A 137 9.54 -1.70 5.78
CA SER A 137 8.54 -1.23 4.81
C SER A 137 7.15 -1.86 5.02
N VAL A 138 7.07 -3.20 5.08
CA VAL A 138 5.80 -3.90 5.28
C VAL A 138 5.17 -3.61 6.65
N SER A 139 6.01 -3.34 7.67
CA SER A 139 5.52 -2.91 8.98
C SER A 139 4.87 -1.52 8.90
N LEU A 140 5.43 -0.58 8.15
CA LEU A 140 4.81 0.74 7.93
C LEU A 140 3.48 0.63 7.17
N TRP A 141 3.40 -0.24 6.16
CA TRP A 141 2.13 -0.52 5.48
C TRP A 141 1.06 -1.04 6.41
N MET A 142 1.39 -1.98 7.30
CA MET A 142 0.44 -2.42 8.33
C MET A 142 0.11 -1.26 9.28
N ILE A 143 1.10 -0.62 9.90
CA ILE A 143 0.85 0.45 10.89
C ILE A 143 -0.10 1.53 10.37
N TYR A 144 0.10 2.00 9.14
CA TYR A 144 -0.67 3.13 8.61
C TYR A 144 -1.84 2.72 7.70
N ALA A 145 -1.88 1.49 7.19
CA ALA A 145 -2.89 1.05 6.22
C ALA A 145 -3.60 -0.27 6.49
N THR A 146 -3.43 -0.87 7.68
CA THR A 146 -4.05 -2.16 8.02
C THR A 146 -5.55 -2.19 7.70
N ASP A 147 -6.36 -1.21 8.12
CA ASP A 147 -7.82 -1.24 7.87
C ASP A 147 -8.16 -1.35 6.38
N ARG A 148 -7.44 -0.59 5.53
CA ARG A 148 -7.68 -0.61 4.09
C ARG A 148 -7.19 -1.92 3.45
N LEU A 149 -6.04 -2.42 3.88
CA LEU A 149 -5.51 -3.70 3.39
C LEU A 149 -6.41 -4.87 3.79
N TRP A 150 -6.93 -4.86 5.03
CA TRP A 150 -7.87 -5.86 5.51
C TRP A 150 -9.21 -5.79 4.77
N ALA A 151 -9.75 -4.58 4.55
CA ALA A 151 -10.95 -4.41 3.72
C ALA A 151 -10.75 -4.96 2.29
N ASN A 152 -9.56 -4.77 1.70
CA ASN A 152 -9.23 -5.35 0.40
C ASN A 152 -9.16 -6.89 0.45
N VAL A 153 -8.69 -7.48 1.55
CA VAL A 153 -8.69 -8.94 1.78
C VAL A 153 -10.11 -9.48 1.88
N GLN A 154 -10.96 -8.84 2.69
CA GLN A 154 -12.37 -9.23 2.86
C GLN A 154 -13.13 -9.13 1.54
N ALA A 155 -12.91 -8.05 0.78
CA ALA A 155 -13.52 -7.84 -0.54
C ALA A 155 -12.88 -8.66 -1.66
N LYS A 156 -11.82 -9.45 -1.39
CA LYS A 156 -11.05 -10.23 -2.39
C LYS A 156 -10.61 -9.36 -3.57
N ARG A 157 -10.03 -8.20 -3.28
CA ARG A 157 -9.67 -7.18 -4.27
C ARG A 157 -8.82 -7.77 -5.41
N ASP A 158 -9.32 -7.65 -6.63
CA ASP A 158 -8.66 -8.07 -7.87
C ASP A 158 -7.92 -6.89 -8.52
N HIS A 159 -6.62 -7.08 -8.81
CA HIS A 159 -5.74 -6.09 -9.43
C HIS A 159 -5.39 -6.42 -10.89
N ARG A 160 -6.04 -7.40 -11.52
CA ARG A 160 -5.83 -7.67 -12.95
C ARG A 160 -6.23 -6.46 -13.79
N HIS A 161 -5.40 -6.17 -14.78
CA HIS A 161 -5.72 -5.15 -15.76
C HIS A 161 -6.81 -5.68 -16.69
N LYS A 162 -8.01 -5.07 -16.66
CA LYS A 162 -9.21 -5.60 -17.33
C LYS A 162 -9.07 -5.75 -18.84
N SER A 163 -8.32 -4.88 -19.51
CA SER A 163 -8.19 -4.90 -20.98
C SER A 163 -7.08 -5.80 -21.51
N SER A 164 -5.98 -5.97 -20.77
CA SER A 164 -4.86 -6.84 -21.18
C SER A 164 -4.85 -8.19 -20.48
N ASN A 165 -5.70 -8.38 -19.47
CA ASN A 165 -5.71 -9.52 -18.56
C ASN A 165 -4.33 -9.77 -17.87
N SER A 166 -3.48 -8.74 -17.79
CA SER A 166 -2.21 -8.84 -17.06
C SER A 166 -2.47 -8.88 -15.56
N ASN A 167 -1.65 -9.64 -14.83
CA ASN A 167 -1.76 -9.79 -13.38
C ASN A 167 -0.54 -9.20 -12.66
N PRO A 168 -0.56 -7.89 -12.33
CA PRO A 168 0.53 -7.27 -11.58
C PRO A 168 0.63 -7.80 -10.14
N ALA A 169 -0.46 -8.36 -9.62
CA ALA A 169 -0.57 -8.87 -8.25
C ALA A 169 -0.38 -10.39 -8.13
N LYS A 170 0.24 -11.02 -9.12
CA LYS A 170 0.62 -12.45 -9.09
C LYS A 170 1.43 -12.81 -7.83
N GLU A 171 1.36 -14.08 -7.46
CA GLU A 171 2.15 -14.67 -6.37
C GLU A 171 3.66 -14.47 -6.54
N GLY A 172 4.39 -14.49 -5.42
CA GLY A 172 5.85 -14.57 -5.40
C GLY A 172 6.39 -15.97 -5.74
N ASP A 173 7.69 -16.03 -5.97
CA ASP A 173 8.38 -17.21 -6.52
C ASP A 173 8.23 -18.48 -5.66
N ALA A 174 8.09 -18.34 -4.34
CA ALA A 174 7.90 -19.47 -3.42
C ALA A 174 6.60 -20.27 -3.69
N TYR A 175 5.63 -19.64 -4.36
CA TYR A 175 4.28 -20.20 -4.58
C TYR A 175 3.97 -20.55 -6.04
N LEU A 176 4.92 -20.36 -6.97
CA LEU A 176 4.71 -20.61 -8.40
C LEU A 176 4.38 -22.08 -8.72
N LYS A 177 4.96 -23.04 -7.99
CA LYS A 177 4.72 -24.48 -8.22
C LYS A 177 3.33 -24.92 -7.77
N GLN A 178 2.80 -24.25 -6.74
CA GLN A 178 1.51 -24.51 -6.13
C GLN A 178 0.36 -23.92 -6.95
N LYS A 179 0.67 -23.12 -7.99
CA LYS A 179 -0.29 -22.50 -8.91
C LYS A 179 -1.45 -21.84 -8.15
N LYS A 180 -1.11 -20.97 -7.20
CA LYS A 180 -2.09 -20.27 -6.39
C LYS A 180 -3.02 -19.40 -7.24
N ASN A 181 -2.53 -18.90 -8.37
CA ASN A 181 -3.28 -18.04 -9.29
C ASN A 181 -3.87 -16.81 -8.55
N TRP A 182 -3.12 -16.26 -7.60
CA TRP A 182 -3.61 -15.10 -6.86
C TRP A 182 -3.62 -13.88 -7.77
N VAL A 183 -4.69 -13.09 -7.68
CA VAL A 183 -4.91 -11.90 -8.53
C VAL A 183 -4.91 -10.59 -7.73
N GLY A 184 -4.56 -10.65 -6.44
CA GLY A 184 -4.69 -9.53 -5.53
C GLY A 184 -4.69 -9.95 -4.07
N PHE A 185 -5.51 -9.26 -3.28
CA PHE A 185 -5.65 -9.46 -1.84
C PHE A 185 -6.60 -10.63 -1.54
N ASN A 186 -6.19 -11.52 -0.64
CA ASN A 186 -7.01 -12.61 -0.15
C ASN A 186 -6.52 -13.09 1.21
N LYS A 187 -7.35 -13.87 1.91
CA LYS A 187 -7.07 -14.31 3.28
C LYS A 187 -5.84 -15.21 3.38
N GLU A 188 -5.61 -16.08 2.39
CA GLU A 188 -4.44 -16.96 2.39
C GLU A 188 -3.12 -16.17 2.33
N ARG A 189 -3.05 -15.14 1.47
CA ARG A 189 -1.90 -14.23 1.41
C ARG A 189 -1.72 -13.45 2.69
N TRP A 190 -2.82 -12.92 3.23
CA TRP A 190 -2.80 -12.22 4.50
C TRP A 190 -2.19 -13.08 5.61
N ASP A 191 -2.59 -14.35 5.72
CA ASP A 191 -2.05 -15.27 6.73
C ASP A 191 -0.55 -15.51 6.55
N ILE A 192 -0.08 -15.60 5.31
CA ILE A 192 1.36 -15.70 4.99
C ILE A 192 2.10 -14.44 5.43
N TRP A 193 1.56 -13.26 5.16
CA TRP A 193 2.19 -11.99 5.53
C TRP A 193 2.21 -11.79 7.04
N VAL A 194 1.12 -12.12 7.74
CA VAL A 194 1.06 -12.06 9.21
C VAL A 194 2.03 -13.06 9.84
N LYS A 195 2.16 -14.27 9.27
CA LYS A 195 3.17 -15.23 9.70
C LYS A 195 4.59 -14.68 9.51
N GLY A 196 4.88 -14.10 8.35
CA GLY A 196 6.19 -13.48 8.06
C GLY A 196 6.52 -12.33 9.01
N LEU A 197 5.54 -11.49 9.37
CA LEU A 197 5.70 -10.47 10.40
C LEU A 197 5.97 -11.07 11.78
N ASN A 198 5.29 -12.15 12.16
CA ASN A 198 5.57 -12.82 13.44
C ASN A 198 7.00 -13.38 13.50
N GLU A 199 7.48 -13.99 12.41
CA GLU A 199 8.86 -14.47 12.29
C GLU A 199 9.86 -13.30 12.32
N GLY A 200 9.47 -12.13 11.81
CA GLY A 200 10.25 -10.89 11.86
C GLY A 200 10.49 -10.33 13.26
N ARG A 201 9.88 -10.88 14.33
CA ARG A 201 10.19 -10.49 15.72
C ARG A 201 11.60 -10.90 16.17
N GLU A 202 12.19 -11.88 15.48
CA GLU A 202 13.49 -12.45 15.82
C GLU A 202 14.67 -11.65 15.23
N VAL A 203 14.42 -10.51 14.56
CA VAL A 203 15.49 -9.66 14.04
C VAL A 203 16.26 -8.97 15.16
N GLU A 204 17.57 -8.80 14.96
CA GLU A 204 18.46 -8.12 15.91
C GLU A 204 18.24 -6.59 15.94
N ASP A 205 17.76 -6.02 14.83
CA ASP A 205 17.50 -4.58 14.73
C ASP A 205 16.29 -4.17 15.59
N GLU A 206 16.57 -3.50 16.70
CA GLU A 206 15.56 -3.07 17.68
C GLU A 206 14.46 -2.19 17.07
N GLN A 207 14.86 -1.28 16.17
CA GLN A 207 13.93 -0.34 15.55
C GLN A 207 12.92 -1.08 14.67
N THR A 208 13.38 -2.00 13.83
CA THR A 208 12.53 -2.82 12.98
C THR A 208 11.67 -3.76 13.81
N ARG A 209 12.23 -4.37 14.86
CA ARG A 209 11.45 -5.22 15.78
C ARG A 209 10.29 -4.46 16.43
N ALA A 210 10.54 -3.24 16.91
CA ALA A 210 9.49 -2.39 17.50
C ALA A 210 8.39 -2.02 16.48
N LEU A 211 8.75 -1.83 15.21
CA LEU A 211 7.78 -1.58 14.14
C LEU A 211 6.96 -2.84 13.82
N VAL A 212 7.59 -4.01 13.79
CA VAL A 212 6.93 -5.31 13.61
C VAL A 212 5.91 -5.55 14.73
N GLU A 213 6.27 -5.27 15.98
CA GLU A 213 5.34 -5.41 17.11
C GLU A 213 4.11 -4.52 16.95
N ARG A 214 4.30 -3.23 16.64
CA ARG A 214 3.21 -2.29 16.38
C ARG A 214 2.36 -2.71 15.17
N ALA A 215 2.98 -3.20 14.10
CA ALA A 215 2.26 -3.72 12.94
C ALA A 215 1.34 -4.89 13.31
N LEU A 216 1.82 -5.80 14.16
CA LEU A 216 1.04 -6.94 14.63
C LEU A 216 -0.11 -6.55 15.58
N GLU A 217 0.04 -5.46 16.34
CA GLU A 217 -1.05 -4.88 17.12
C GLU A 217 -2.19 -4.38 16.22
N GLU A 218 -1.86 -3.68 15.12
CA GLU A 218 -2.85 -3.23 14.14
C GLU A 218 -3.54 -4.40 13.44
N VAL A 219 -2.78 -5.43 13.03
CA VAL A 219 -3.34 -6.67 12.45
C VAL A 219 -4.34 -7.31 13.41
N LYS A 220 -3.95 -7.49 14.68
CA LYS A 220 -4.84 -8.05 15.69
C LYS A 220 -6.11 -7.23 15.84
N ARG A 221 -5.98 -5.90 15.88
CA ARG A 221 -7.12 -4.97 16.00
C ARG A 221 -8.14 -5.18 14.89
N VAL A 222 -7.73 -5.29 13.63
CA VAL A 222 -8.68 -5.44 12.51
C VAL A 222 -9.28 -6.84 12.40
N GLU A 223 -8.53 -7.88 12.74
CA GLU A 223 -9.03 -9.25 12.72
C GLU A 223 -10.08 -9.46 13.84
N ASP A 224 -9.83 -8.92 15.04
CA ASP A 224 -10.78 -8.95 16.17
C ASP A 224 -12.05 -8.14 15.88
N GLN A 225 -11.97 -7.07 15.08
CA GLN A 225 -13.14 -6.29 14.64
C GLN A 225 -13.96 -7.02 13.56
N GLY A 226 -13.29 -7.74 12.65
CA GLY A 226 -13.96 -8.54 11.62
C GLY A 226 -14.86 -9.64 12.20
N TRP A 227 -14.44 -10.26 13.31
CA TRP A 227 -15.25 -11.25 14.04
C TRP A 227 -16.60 -10.68 14.54
N ARG A 228 -16.61 -9.42 14.99
CA ARG A 228 -17.82 -8.80 15.59
C ARG A 228 -18.90 -8.51 14.55
N LEU A 229 -18.52 -8.11 13.34
CA LEU A 229 -19.48 -7.83 12.27
C LEU A 229 -20.18 -9.12 11.76
N GLU A 230 -19.48 -10.25 11.73
CA GLU A 230 -20.08 -11.54 11.35
C GLU A 230 -21.04 -12.11 12.41
N GLU A 231 -20.87 -11.77 13.68
CA GLU A 231 -21.82 -12.12 14.73
C GLU A 231 -23.09 -11.25 14.64
N ASP A 232 -22.94 -9.94 14.48
CA ASP A 232 -24.08 -9.02 14.37
C ASP A 232 -24.96 -9.29 13.12
N GLU A 233 -24.37 -9.71 12.00
CA GLU A 233 -25.12 -10.14 10.80
C GLU A 233 -25.83 -11.50 10.97
N LYS A 234 -25.41 -12.35 11.92
CA LYS A 234 -26.09 -13.63 12.22
C LYS A 234 -27.30 -13.47 13.14
N PHE A 235 -27.46 -12.32 13.79
CA PHE A 235 -28.56 -12.03 14.71
C PHE A 235 -29.52 -10.93 14.22
N ALA A 236 -29.36 -10.47 12.96
CA ALA A 236 -30.28 -9.58 12.25
C ALA A 236 -31.18 -10.35 11.27
#